data_AF-A0AA96TTX8-F1
#
_entry.id   AF-A0AA96TTX8-F1
#
_cell.length_a   1.000
_cell.length_b   1.000
_cell.length_c   1.000
_cell.angle_alpha   90.00
_cell.angle_beta   90.00
_cell.angle_gamma   90.00
#
_symmetry.space_group_name_H-M   'P 1'
#
loop_
_entity.id
_entity.type
_entity.pdbx_description
1 polymer ?
#
loop_
_entity_poly.entity_id
_entity_poly.type
_entity_poly.pdbx_seq_one_letter_code
_entity_poly.pdbx_strand_id
1 'polypeptide(L)'
;MAENQTTAGHGVRVKVVGAVAGVVGWAGLAVALVLVAHVVLTVGHANPDNGITSTVADWARPLALGFHDLFAPQDPTLAVIVNYGVAALFWLVVRSLVLKLVHRFA
;
A
#
# COMPACT_ATOMS: atom_id res chain seq x y z
N MET A 1 27.13 -22.81 -30.97
CA MET A 1 26.26 -21.61 -31.04
C MET A 1 25.01 -21.67 -30.14
N ALA A 2 24.76 -22.74 -29.36
CA ALA A 2 23.55 -22.85 -28.51
C ALA A 2 23.68 -22.23 -27.09
N GLU A 3 24.89 -21.88 -26.63
CA GLU A 3 25.17 -21.52 -25.23
C GLU A 3 24.74 -20.08 -24.85
N ASN A 4 24.60 -19.18 -25.84
CA ASN A 4 24.28 -17.75 -25.58
C ASN A 4 22.76 -17.47 -25.50
N GLN A 5 21.91 -18.43 -25.86
CA GLN A 5 20.45 -18.27 -25.89
C GLN A 5 19.84 -18.42 -24.47
N THR A 6 20.43 -19.28 -23.64
CA THR A 6 19.92 -19.60 -22.29
C THR A 6 20.20 -18.49 -21.28
N THR A 7 21.35 -17.83 -21.38
CA THR A 7 21.76 -16.71 -20.50
C THR A 7 21.00 -15.42 -20.79
N ALA A 8 20.74 -15.10 -22.05
CA ALA A 8 19.96 -13.93 -22.45
C ALA A 8 18.52 -13.96 -21.90
N GLY A 9 17.87 -15.13 -21.93
CA GLY A 9 16.51 -15.31 -21.43
C GLY A 9 16.35 -15.14 -19.91
N HIS A 10 17.36 -15.53 -19.13
CA HIS A 10 17.35 -15.36 -17.66
C HIS A 10 17.52 -13.89 -17.25
N GLY A 11 18.44 -13.17 -17.91
CA GLY A 11 18.68 -11.74 -17.61
C GLY A 11 17.46 -10.85 -17.90
N VAL A 12 16.71 -11.13 -18.96
CA VAL A 12 15.46 -10.40 -19.28
C VAL A 12 14.39 -10.66 -18.22
N ARG A 13 14.20 -11.91 -17.80
CA ARG A 13 13.20 -12.28 -16.78
C ARG A 13 13.47 -11.60 -15.44
N VAL A 14 14.72 -11.59 -14.99
CA VAL A 14 15.12 -10.91 -13.74
C VAL A 14 14.84 -9.40 -13.82
N LYS A 15 15.14 -8.77 -14.96
CA LYS A 15 14.88 -7.33 -15.16
C LYS A 15 13.39 -7.00 -15.16
N VAL A 16 12.55 -7.82 -15.80
CA VAL A 16 11.09 -7.63 -15.78
C VAL A 16 10.52 -7.84 -14.38
N VAL A 17 10.92 -8.90 -13.68
CA VAL A 17 10.47 -9.17 -12.29
C VAL A 17 10.85 -8.02 -11.36
N GLY A 18 12.08 -7.53 -11.45
CA GLY A 18 12.55 -6.38 -10.66
C GLY A 18 11.74 -5.11 -10.95
N ALA A 19 11.44 -4.82 -12.22
CA ALA A 19 10.64 -3.66 -12.59
C ALA A 19 9.21 -3.74 -12.06
N VAL A 20 8.53 -4.87 -12.28
CA VAL A 20 7.16 -5.11 -11.81
C VAL A 20 7.08 -4.96 -10.30
N ALA A 21 8.01 -5.57 -9.58
CA ALA A 21 7.98 -5.53 -8.14
C ALA A 21 8.42 -4.17 -7.56
N GLY A 22 9.25 -3.40 -8.28
CA GLY A 22 9.48 -1.99 -7.98
C GLY A 22 8.17 -1.18 -8.06
N VAL A 23 7.39 -1.37 -9.12
CA VAL A 23 6.08 -0.71 -9.29
C VAL A 23 5.12 -1.12 -8.19
N VAL A 24 4.99 -2.41 -7.90
CA VAL A 24 4.10 -2.92 -6.83
C VAL A 24 4.55 -2.40 -5.45
N GLY A 25 5.86 -2.36 -5.20
CA GLY A 25 6.42 -1.82 -3.96
C GLY A 25 6.12 -0.34 -3.76
N TRP A 26 6.16 0.45 -4.83
CA TRP A 26 5.76 1.86 -4.82
C TRP A 26 4.26 2.04 -4.65
N ALA A 27 3.45 1.23 -5.33
CA ALA A 27 2.00 1.25 -5.18
C ALA A 27 1.58 0.95 -3.73
N GLY A 28 2.14 -0.09 -3.12
CA GLY A 28 1.85 -0.42 -1.72
C GLY A 28 2.25 0.69 -0.74
N LEU A 29 3.37 1.40 -1.01
CA LEU A 29 3.75 2.56 -0.21
C LEU A 29 2.76 3.71 -0.39
N ALA A 30 2.38 4.03 -1.62
CA ALA A 30 1.43 5.11 -1.91
C ALA A 30 0.08 4.85 -1.23
N VAL A 31 -0.41 3.61 -1.27
CA VAL A 31 -1.65 3.24 -0.58
C VAL A 31 -1.52 3.41 0.93
N ALA A 32 -0.44 2.92 1.54
CA ALA A 32 -0.21 3.10 2.97
C ALA A 32 -0.18 4.59 3.36
N LEU A 33 0.43 5.46 2.53
CA LEU A 33 0.46 6.90 2.77
C LEU A 33 -0.93 7.54 2.71
N VAL A 34 -1.79 7.15 1.76
CA VAL A 34 -3.17 7.64 1.68
C VAL A 34 -3.96 7.26 2.94
N LEU A 35 -3.84 6.00 3.39
CA LEU A 35 -4.50 5.53 4.60
C LEU A 35 -4.01 6.27 5.85
N VAL A 36 -2.70 6.47 5.98
CA VAL A 36 -2.11 7.26 7.08
C VAL A 36 -2.57 8.72 7.02
N ALA A 37 -2.63 9.32 5.83
CA ALA A 37 -3.12 10.69 5.66
C ALA A 37 -4.58 10.82 6.14
N HIS A 38 -5.44 9.85 5.80
CA HIS A 38 -6.82 9.83 6.28
C HIS A 38 -6.89 9.77 7.83
N VAL A 39 -6.07 8.92 8.45
CA VAL A 39 -5.98 8.84 9.91
C VAL A 39 -5.51 10.15 10.51
N VAL A 40 -4.42 10.74 10.01
CA VAL A 40 -3.86 12.01 10.52
C VAL A 40 -4.85 13.15 10.40
N LEU A 41 -5.54 13.28 9.26
CA LEU A 41 -6.57 14.31 9.06
C LEU A 41 -7.74 14.12 10.02
N THR A 42 -8.16 12.88 10.28
CA THR A 42 -9.24 12.58 11.22
C THR A 42 -8.84 12.89 12.66
N VAL A 43 -7.66 12.46 13.10
CA VAL A 43 -7.13 12.75 14.44
C VAL A 43 -6.89 14.24 14.63
N GLY A 44 -6.42 14.93 13.59
CA GLY A 44 -6.27 16.38 13.56
C GLY A 44 -7.58 17.15 13.49
N HIS A 45 -8.74 16.48 13.50
CA HIS A 45 -10.07 17.10 13.37
C HIS A 45 -10.16 18.03 12.14
N ALA A 46 -9.55 17.62 11.03
CA ALA A 46 -9.59 18.37 9.78
C ALA A 46 -11.04 18.53 9.31
N ASN A 47 -11.35 19.68 8.71
CA ASN A 47 -12.69 19.97 8.21
C ASN A 47 -13.07 18.95 7.11
N PRO A 48 -14.14 18.13 7.30
CA PRO A 48 -14.57 17.14 6.32
C PRO A 48 -15.10 17.76 5.02
N ASP A 49 -15.60 19.00 5.07
CA ASP A 49 -16.09 19.73 3.91
C ASP A 49 -14.95 20.32 3.07
N ASN A 50 -13.70 20.18 3.51
CA ASN A 50 -12.55 20.55 2.70
C ASN A 50 -12.33 19.51 1.58
N GLY A 51 -12.04 20.00 0.37
CA GLY A 51 -11.78 19.15 -0.79
C GLY A 51 -10.64 18.15 -0.60
N ILE A 52 -9.61 18.49 0.19
CA ILE A 52 -8.48 17.59 0.48
C ILE A 52 -8.93 16.46 1.40
N THR A 53 -9.62 16.77 2.51
CA THR A 53 -10.08 15.78 3.49
C THR A 53 -11.05 14.78 2.86
N SER A 54 -12.04 15.28 2.12
CA SER A 54 -13.03 14.46 1.41
C SER A 54 -12.37 13.58 0.35
N THR A 55 -11.49 14.15 -0.49
CA THR A 55 -10.74 13.36 -1.50
C THR A 55 -9.95 12.25 -0.83
N VAL A 56 -9.15 12.54 0.20
CA VAL A 56 -8.36 11.52 0.89
C VAL A 56 -9.25 10.42 1.49
N ALA A 57 -10.40 10.77 2.06
CA ALA A 57 -11.37 9.81 2.58
C ALA A 57 -11.97 8.93 1.47
N ASP A 58 -12.26 9.50 0.29
CA ASP A 58 -12.77 8.76 -0.88
C ASP A 58 -11.77 7.73 -1.39
N TRP A 59 -10.47 8.05 -1.40
CA TRP A 59 -9.43 7.10 -1.75
C TRP A 59 -9.18 6.07 -0.64
N ALA A 60 -9.22 6.49 0.63
CA ALA A 60 -8.91 5.61 1.76
C ALA A 60 -9.92 4.46 1.91
N ARG A 61 -11.22 4.73 1.74
CA ARG A 61 -12.29 3.73 1.90
C ARG A 61 -12.08 2.44 1.08
N PRO A 62 -11.92 2.49 -0.25
CA PRO A 62 -11.67 1.29 -1.06
C PRO A 62 -10.28 0.69 -0.80
N LEU A 63 -9.28 1.54 -0.52
CA LEU A 63 -7.90 1.09 -0.25
C LEU A 63 -7.73 0.37 1.09
N ALA A 64 -8.67 0.55 2.02
CA ALA A 64 -8.73 -0.20 3.26
C ALA A 64 -9.13 -1.66 3.03
N LEU A 65 -9.59 -2.08 1.83
CA LEU A 65 -9.84 -3.50 1.48
C LEU A 65 -10.71 -4.27 2.50
N GLY A 66 -11.72 -3.60 3.09
CA GLY A 66 -12.61 -4.18 4.10
C GLY A 66 -12.13 -4.06 5.54
N PHE A 67 -10.93 -3.55 5.80
CA PHE A 67 -10.46 -3.27 7.16
C PHE A 67 -11.20 -2.08 7.81
N HIS A 68 -11.91 -1.24 7.03
CA HIS A 68 -12.57 -0.02 7.52
C HIS A 68 -13.65 -0.27 8.60
N ASP A 69 -14.23 -1.48 8.63
CA ASP A 69 -15.24 -1.91 9.62
C ASP A 69 -14.78 -3.15 10.42
N LEU A 70 -13.47 -3.44 10.44
CA LEU A 70 -12.93 -4.62 11.14
C LEU A 70 -13.15 -4.54 12.66
N PHE A 71 -13.02 -3.33 13.20
CA PHE A 71 -13.30 -3.00 14.59
C PHE A 71 -14.40 -1.95 14.66
N ALA A 72 -15.31 -2.06 15.62
CA ALA A 72 -16.39 -1.10 15.85
C ALA A 72 -16.31 -0.44 17.24
N PRO A 73 -15.31 0.42 17.52
CA PRO A 73 -15.28 1.25 18.72
C PRO A 73 -16.47 2.23 18.76
N GLN A 74 -16.86 2.64 19.96
CA GLN A 74 -17.90 3.67 20.11
C GLN A 74 -17.42 5.07 19.70
N ASP A 75 -16.12 5.34 19.84
CA ASP A 75 -15.51 6.58 19.39
C ASP A 75 -15.20 6.51 17.88
N PRO A 76 -15.76 7.42 17.05
CA PRO A 76 -15.58 7.41 15.61
C PRO A 76 -14.13 7.71 15.18
N THR A 77 -13.41 8.56 15.90
CA THR A 77 -12.00 8.86 15.62
C THR A 77 -11.16 7.62 15.91
N LEU A 78 -11.44 6.93 17.02
CA LEU A 78 -10.74 5.69 17.37
C LEU A 78 -11.01 4.59 16.34
N ALA A 79 -12.24 4.48 15.83
CA ALA A 79 -12.58 3.56 14.75
C ALA A 79 -11.69 3.79 13.53
N VAL A 80 -11.52 5.06 13.09
CA VAL A 80 -10.65 5.39 11.96
C VAL A 80 -9.20 5.05 12.24
N ILE A 81 -8.67 5.42 13.42
CA ILE A 81 -7.27 5.13 13.80
C ILE A 81 -6.97 3.63 13.69
N VAL A 82 -7.80 2.79 14.31
CA VAL A 82 -7.53 1.36 14.40
C VAL A 82 -7.73 0.69 13.04
N ASN A 83 -8.85 0.94 12.37
CA ASN A 83 -9.19 0.26 11.12
C ASN A 83 -8.26 0.66 9.97
N TYR A 84 -8.10 1.97 9.73
CA TYR A 84 -7.25 2.45 8.64
C TYR A 84 -5.76 2.36 9.00
N GLY A 85 -5.41 2.43 10.29
CA GLY A 85 -4.04 2.18 10.75
C GLY A 85 -3.59 0.75 10.50
N VAL A 86 -4.42 -0.24 10.83
CA VAL A 86 -4.13 -1.66 10.52
C VAL A 86 -4.08 -1.89 9.01
N ALA A 87 -4.98 -1.26 8.25
CA ALA A 87 -4.93 -1.32 6.79
C ALA A 87 -3.61 -0.77 6.22
N ALA A 88 -3.11 0.34 6.76
CA ALA A 88 -1.81 0.89 6.36
C ALA A 88 -0.66 -0.07 6.68
N LEU A 89 -0.65 -0.66 7.87
CA LEU A 89 0.35 -1.67 8.25
C LEU A 89 0.31 -2.89 7.33
N PHE A 90 -0.88 -3.37 6.97
CA PHE A 90 -1.06 -4.45 6.01
C PHE A 90 -0.38 -4.13 4.67
N TRP A 91 -0.60 -2.93 4.12
CA TRP A 91 0.04 -2.52 2.86
C TRP A 91 1.57 -2.41 2.97
N LEU A 92 2.10 -1.97 4.11
CA LEU A 92 3.55 -1.97 4.36
C LEU A 92 4.12 -3.38 4.44
N VAL A 93 3.38 -4.34 5.02
CA VAL A 93 3.76 -5.75 5.02
C VAL A 93 3.75 -6.32 3.61
N VAL A 94 2.68 -6.12 2.84
CA VAL A 94 2.58 -6.55 1.43
C VAL A 94 3.75 -6.00 0.61
N ARG A 95 4.03 -4.69 0.72
CA ARG A 95 5.20 -4.06 0.10
C ARG A 95 6.50 -4.75 0.51
N SER A 96 6.69 -4.99 1.81
CA SER A 96 7.93 -5.59 2.32
C SER A 96 8.14 -7.01 1.81
N LEU A 97 7.06 -7.79 1.68
CA LEU A 97 7.10 -9.13 1.10
C LEU A 97 7.48 -9.09 -0.37
N VAL A 98 6.89 -8.19 -1.16
CA VAL A 98 7.23 -8.00 -2.58
C VAL A 98 8.70 -7.63 -2.73
N LEU A 99 9.19 -6.66 -1.96
CA LEU A 99 10.59 -6.25 -2.01
C LEU A 99 11.53 -7.39 -1.60
N LYS A 100 11.21 -8.15 -0.54
CA LYS A 100 12.00 -9.33 -0.14
C LYS A 100 12.06 -10.37 -1.24
N LEU A 101 10.95 -10.60 -1.95
CA LEU A 101 10.89 -11.56 -3.04
C LEU A 101 11.80 -11.16 -4.19
N VAL A 102 11.84 -9.87 -4.54
CA VAL A 102 12.77 -9.35 -5.57
C VAL A 102 14.20 -9.56 -5.16
N HIS A 103 14.59 -9.14 -3.95
CA HIS A 103 15.96 -9.30 -3.47
C HIS A 103 16.40 -10.76 -3.37
N ARG A 104 15.45 -11.70 -3.28
CA ARG A 104 15.74 -13.13 -3.27
C ARG A 104 16.01 -13.70 -4.67
N PHE A 105 15.43 -13.10 -5.71
CA PHE A 105 15.47 -13.63 -7.09
C PHE A 105 16.24 -12.74 -8.08
N ALA A 106 16.63 -11.54 -7.67
CA ALA A 106 17.62 -10.70 -8.34
C ALA A 106 19.04 -11.14 -7.94
#